data_AF-A0A377PEI1-F1
#
_entry.id   AF-A0A377PEI1-F1
#
_cell.length_a   1.000
_cell.length_b   1.000
_cell.length_c   1.000
_cell.angle_alpha   90.00
_cell.angle_beta   90.00
_cell.angle_gamma   90.00
#
_symmetry.space_group_name_H-M   'P 1'
#
loop_
_entity.id
_entity.type
_entity.pdbx_description
1 polymer ?
#
loop_
_entity_poly.entity_id
_entity_poly.type
_entity_poly.pdbx_seq_one_letter_code
_entity_poly.pdbx_strand_id
1 'polypeptide(L)'
;MKLLAIEGRFNINQENGLSDIPATPQCSRRFTPQRIINICFFAVFIFTSLLFWRQGQVLNNGYQASQLNRLENVSAQLGSRMQFRLDNLLFLRNYMRYMLSQPIMPEQKRLLEAEMATLRVQDIWQTGHSHSASPPLNGIGDSQIGLLPSSDRPNNDLWLTEINAAMRLKALLPLTNLNQALQPRIYYISRSGFYLSSTPPRDKSLISVLYTHMLARPYFPMAAPEANPHRKAFWSRMFDNQQDGMLISATAPVDYGDRWWGILGMDFSIKRLNYYLQEALPSHPHSVFMLYDSHFEPITSSDPN
;
A
#
# COMPACT_ATOMS: atom_id res chain seq x y z
N MET A 1 -20.50 -25.66 -42.26
CA MET A 1 -21.55 -26.57 -42.78
C MET A 1 -22.06 -25.96 -44.08
N LYS A 2 -21.79 -26.61 -45.22
CA LYS A 2 -22.18 -26.17 -46.58
C LYS A 2 -23.67 -26.47 -46.79
N LEU A 3 -24.43 -25.53 -47.37
CA LEU A 3 -25.76 -25.81 -47.90
C LEU A 3 -25.71 -25.76 -49.43
N LEU A 4 -25.94 -26.92 -50.05
CA LEU A 4 -26.16 -27.10 -51.49
C LEU A 4 -27.56 -26.58 -51.86
N ALA A 5 -27.65 -25.91 -53.01
CA ALA A 5 -28.91 -25.66 -53.71
C ALA A 5 -29.25 -26.89 -54.58
N ILE A 6 -30.49 -27.39 -54.47
CA ILE A 6 -31.03 -28.44 -55.34
C ILE A 6 -31.87 -27.76 -56.42
N GLU A 7 -31.45 -27.95 -57.66
CA GLU A 7 -32.10 -27.53 -58.90
C GLU A 7 -33.07 -28.64 -59.33
N GLY A 8 -34.38 -28.35 -59.37
CA GLY A 8 -35.40 -29.27 -59.85
C GLY A 8 -35.92 -28.82 -61.22
N ARG A 9 -35.38 -29.41 -62.29
CA ARG A 9 -36.00 -29.37 -63.64
C ARG A 9 -37.19 -30.31 -63.67
N PHE A 10 -38.35 -29.82 -64.09
CA PHE A 10 -39.35 -30.62 -64.80
C PHE A 10 -39.84 -29.82 -66.01
N ASN A 11 -39.36 -30.25 -67.17
CA ASN A 11 -40.00 -30.09 -68.48
C ASN A 11 -40.80 -31.41 -68.65
N ILE A 12 -41.89 -31.57 -69.41
CA ILE A 12 -42.07 -31.25 -70.82
C ILE A 12 -43.56 -31.38 -71.21
N ASN A 13 -43.95 -30.62 -72.24
CA ASN A 13 -44.98 -30.90 -73.27
C ASN A 13 -46.47 -30.67 -72.91
N GLN A 14 -47.33 -30.10 -73.77
CA GLN A 14 -47.26 -29.94 -75.22
C GLN A 14 -48.23 -28.86 -75.76
N GLU A 15 -47.74 -28.08 -76.72
CA GLU A 15 -48.32 -27.47 -77.94
C GLU A 15 -49.84 -27.21 -78.10
N ASN A 16 -50.21 -26.01 -78.58
CA ASN A 16 -50.41 -25.72 -80.03
C ASN A 16 -51.01 -24.32 -80.28
N GLY A 17 -50.58 -23.67 -81.38
CA GLY A 17 -51.34 -22.58 -82.03
C GLY A 17 -50.51 -21.36 -82.47
N LEU A 18 -49.88 -21.45 -83.65
CA LEU A 18 -49.17 -20.39 -84.38
C LEU A 18 -50.11 -19.34 -85.03
N SER A 19 -49.66 -18.07 -85.10
CA SER A 19 -49.50 -17.31 -86.37
C SER A 19 -48.88 -15.90 -86.18
N ASP A 20 -47.69 -15.71 -86.77
CA ASP A 20 -47.17 -14.55 -87.56
C ASP A 20 -46.76 -13.17 -86.95
N ILE A 21 -45.48 -13.05 -86.53
CA ILE A 21 -44.30 -12.23 -87.00
C ILE A 21 -44.52 -10.80 -87.63
N PRO A 22 -43.57 -9.78 -87.59
CA PRO A 22 -42.30 -9.54 -86.84
C PRO A 22 -42.16 -8.15 -86.14
N ALA A 23 -41.19 -8.00 -85.22
CA ALA A 23 -40.14 -6.94 -85.21
C ALA A 23 -39.30 -6.96 -83.90
N THR A 24 -37.98 -7.06 -84.03
CA THR A 24 -36.95 -6.79 -82.99
C THR A 24 -36.28 -5.43 -83.31
N PRO A 25 -35.76 -4.63 -82.35
CA PRO A 25 -34.74 -5.06 -81.37
C PRO A 25 -34.84 -4.49 -79.94
N GLN A 26 -34.01 -5.10 -79.08
CA GLN A 26 -33.75 -4.79 -77.67
C GLN A 26 -33.39 -3.32 -77.40
N CYS A 27 -33.88 -2.76 -76.28
CA CYS A 27 -33.17 -1.70 -75.57
C CYS A 27 -33.46 -1.70 -74.06
N SER A 28 -32.38 -1.87 -73.29
CA SER A 28 -32.10 -1.50 -71.90
C SER A 28 -33.21 -1.57 -70.81
N ARG A 29 -33.14 -2.67 -70.04
CA ARG A 29 -33.31 -2.80 -68.58
C ARG A 29 -33.77 -1.51 -67.86
N ARG A 30 -35.09 -1.32 -67.71
CA ARG A 30 -35.67 -0.35 -66.78
C ARG A 30 -35.26 -0.69 -65.35
N PHE A 31 -34.30 0.05 -64.79
CA PHE A 31 -34.18 0.15 -63.35
C PHE A 31 -35.43 0.85 -62.83
N THR A 32 -36.32 0.10 -62.20
CA THR A 32 -37.44 0.71 -61.48
C THR A 32 -36.87 1.58 -60.35
N PRO A 33 -37.31 2.84 -60.20
CA PRO A 33 -36.77 3.76 -59.19
C PRO A 33 -36.82 3.19 -57.77
N GLN A 34 -37.80 2.32 -57.51
CA GLN A 34 -37.97 1.58 -56.27
C GLN A 34 -36.80 0.63 -55.94
N ARG A 35 -36.14 0.02 -56.94
CA ARG A 35 -34.95 -0.81 -56.70
C ARG A 35 -33.73 0.01 -56.30
N ILE A 36 -33.57 1.20 -56.88
CA ILE A 36 -32.46 2.11 -56.55
C ILE A 36 -32.60 2.60 -55.10
N ILE A 37 -33.81 2.95 -54.69
CA ILE A 37 -34.11 3.37 -53.30
C ILE A 37 -33.82 2.22 -52.32
N ASN A 38 -34.29 1.01 -52.61
CA ASN A 38 -34.05 -0.14 -51.74
C ASN A 38 -32.55 -0.47 -51.61
N ILE A 39 -31.78 -0.40 -52.71
CA ILE A 39 -30.33 -0.63 -52.67
C ILE A 39 -29.63 0.45 -51.82
N CYS A 40 -30.04 1.71 -51.96
CA CYS A 40 -29.47 2.81 -51.17
C CYS A 40 -29.77 2.62 -49.67
N PHE A 41 -31.00 2.21 -49.33
CA PHE A 41 -31.39 1.91 -47.95
C PHE A 41 -30.58 0.76 -47.35
N PHE A 42 -30.40 -0.34 -48.09
CA PHE A 42 -29.57 -1.47 -47.63
C PHE A 42 -28.10 -1.06 -47.47
N ALA A 43 -27.55 -0.27 -48.40
CA ALA A 43 -26.19 0.21 -48.30
C ALA A 43 -26.00 1.07 -47.04
N VAL A 44 -26.90 2.03 -46.79
CA VAL A 44 -26.87 2.87 -45.57
C VAL A 44 -26.98 2.01 -44.32
N PHE A 45 -27.87 1.03 -44.29
CA PHE A 45 -28.04 0.13 -43.13
C PHE A 45 -26.78 -0.70 -42.83
N ILE A 46 -26.12 -1.21 -43.87
CA ILE A 46 -24.86 -1.95 -43.72
C ILE A 46 -23.76 -1.03 -43.19
N PHE A 47 -23.64 0.18 -43.74
CA PHE A 47 -22.64 1.15 -43.30
C PHE A 47 -22.88 1.61 -41.86
N THR A 48 -24.11 1.88 -41.45
CA THR A 48 -24.41 2.24 -40.05
C THR A 48 -24.12 1.09 -39.11
N SER A 49 -24.49 -0.14 -39.45
CA SER A 49 -24.20 -1.33 -38.64
C SER A 49 -22.68 -1.57 -38.49
N LEU A 50 -21.91 -1.42 -39.57
CA LEU A 50 -20.45 -1.51 -39.53
C LEU A 50 -19.81 -0.40 -38.69
N LEU A 51 -20.32 0.84 -38.79
CA LEU A 51 -19.86 1.95 -37.96
C LEU A 51 -20.16 1.71 -36.48
N PHE A 52 -21.36 1.22 -36.14
CA PHE A 52 -21.71 0.84 -34.76
C PHE A 52 -20.86 -0.30 -34.23
N TRP A 53 -20.57 -1.32 -35.04
CA TRP A 53 -19.69 -2.43 -34.65
C TRP A 53 -18.26 -1.95 -34.37
N ARG A 54 -17.71 -1.11 -35.24
CA ARG A 54 -16.37 -0.54 -35.07
C ARG A 54 -16.31 0.35 -33.82
N GLN A 55 -17.31 1.19 -33.59
CA GLN A 55 -17.39 2.01 -32.38
C GLN A 55 -17.51 1.13 -31.13
N GLY A 56 -18.32 0.07 -31.16
CA GLY A 56 -18.45 -0.89 -30.06
C GLY A 56 -17.16 -1.61 -29.70
N GLN A 57 -16.38 -2.04 -30.71
CA GLN A 57 -15.07 -2.65 -30.46
C GLN A 57 -14.04 -1.64 -29.90
N VAL A 58 -14.02 -0.41 -30.42
CA VAL A 58 -13.15 0.65 -29.91
C VAL A 58 -13.52 1.03 -28.47
N LEU A 59 -14.81 1.06 -28.13
CA LEU A 59 -15.30 1.29 -26.77
C LEU A 59 -14.86 0.17 -25.83
N ASN A 60 -15.03 -1.11 -26.20
CA ASN A 60 -14.66 -2.22 -25.33
C ASN A 60 -13.13 -2.29 -25.12
N ASN A 61 -12.35 -2.15 -26.21
CA ASN A 61 -10.89 -2.17 -26.13
C ASN A 61 -10.35 -0.96 -25.38
N GLY A 62 -10.93 0.23 -25.61
CA GLY A 62 -10.59 1.45 -24.87
C GLY A 62 -10.99 1.38 -23.39
N TYR A 63 -12.11 0.72 -23.07
CA TYR A 63 -12.56 0.50 -21.70
C TYR A 63 -11.61 -0.44 -20.94
N GLN A 64 -11.27 -1.60 -21.51
CA GLN A 64 -10.34 -2.55 -20.90
C GLN A 64 -8.95 -1.94 -20.72
N ALA A 65 -8.42 -1.26 -21.74
CA ALA A 65 -7.14 -0.58 -21.66
C ALA A 65 -7.15 0.58 -20.64
N SER A 66 -8.27 1.33 -20.53
CA SER A 66 -8.38 2.40 -19.52
C SER A 66 -8.37 1.83 -18.11
N GLN A 67 -9.05 0.71 -17.85
CA GLN A 67 -9.03 0.08 -16.52
C GLN A 67 -7.64 -0.43 -16.14
N LEU A 68 -6.94 -1.09 -17.07
CA LEU A 68 -5.57 -1.56 -16.84
C LEU A 68 -4.60 -0.40 -16.60
N ASN A 69 -4.63 0.63 -17.44
CA ASN A 69 -3.80 1.82 -17.26
C ASN A 69 -4.11 2.55 -15.93
N ARG A 70 -5.35 2.52 -15.46
CA ARG A 70 -5.73 3.09 -14.16
C ARG A 70 -5.19 2.28 -12.99
N LEU A 71 -5.32 0.95 -13.02
CA LEU A 71 -4.72 0.06 -12.03
C LEU A 71 -3.21 0.27 -11.97
N GLU A 72 -2.56 0.35 -13.12
CA GLU A 72 -1.13 0.61 -13.23
C GLU A 72 -0.76 1.96 -12.58
N ASN A 73 -1.50 3.03 -12.89
CA ASN A 73 -1.27 4.35 -12.28
C ASN A 73 -1.49 4.36 -10.76
N VAL A 74 -2.56 3.76 -10.25
CA VAL A 74 -2.84 3.72 -8.80
C VAL A 74 -1.79 2.88 -8.09
N SER A 75 -1.45 1.71 -8.64
CA SER A 75 -0.42 0.83 -8.09
C SER A 75 0.95 1.50 -8.08
N ALA A 76 1.33 2.21 -9.15
CA ALA A 76 2.57 2.97 -9.24
C ALA A 76 2.62 4.12 -8.22
N GLN A 77 1.52 4.86 -8.04
CA GLN A 77 1.44 5.94 -7.06
C GLN A 77 1.53 5.43 -5.61
N LEU A 78 0.76 4.39 -5.28
CA LEU A 78 0.81 3.77 -3.95
C LEU A 78 2.20 3.17 -3.69
N GLY A 79 2.75 2.45 -4.66
CA GLY A 79 4.08 1.85 -4.59
C GLY A 79 5.17 2.89 -4.37
N SER A 80 5.18 3.97 -5.14
CA SER A 80 6.11 5.09 -4.98
C SER A 80 6.00 5.73 -3.59
N ARG A 81 4.78 5.96 -3.09
CA ARG A 81 4.56 6.50 -1.74
C ARG A 81 5.06 5.56 -0.65
N MET A 82 4.77 4.26 -0.77
CA MET A 82 5.25 3.24 0.19
C MET A 82 6.77 3.13 0.16
N GLN A 83 7.38 3.14 -1.03
CA GLN A 83 8.82 3.15 -1.19
C GLN A 83 9.44 4.37 -0.52
N PHE A 84 8.89 5.57 -0.75
CA PHE A 84 9.35 6.79 -0.07
C PHE A 84 9.26 6.68 1.47
N ARG A 85 8.24 6.00 2.01
CA ARG A 85 8.14 5.77 3.46
C ARG A 85 9.18 4.75 3.95
N LEU A 86 9.43 3.69 3.20
CA LEU A 86 10.50 2.75 3.48
C LEU A 86 11.87 3.43 3.45
N ASP A 87 12.12 4.30 2.47
CA ASP A 87 13.36 5.05 2.38
C ASP A 87 13.55 5.97 3.60
N ASN A 88 12.50 6.65 4.05
CA ASN A 88 12.53 7.43 5.29
C ASN A 88 12.81 6.55 6.53
N LEU A 89 12.21 5.37 6.62
CA LEU A 89 12.47 4.42 7.70
C LEU A 89 13.94 3.99 7.71
N LEU A 90 14.48 3.65 6.54
CA LEU A 90 15.87 3.26 6.38
C LEU A 90 16.82 4.42 6.69
N PHE A 91 16.46 5.65 6.30
CA PHE A 91 17.19 6.85 6.67
C PHE A 91 17.26 7.02 8.19
N LEU A 92 16.12 6.94 8.89
CA LEU A 92 16.08 7.03 10.36
C LEU A 92 16.89 5.91 11.01
N ARG A 93 16.85 4.68 10.48
CA ARG A 93 17.66 3.56 10.97
C ARG A 93 19.14 3.82 10.79
N ASN A 94 19.55 4.29 9.62
CA ASN A 94 20.95 4.59 9.36
C ASN A 94 21.43 5.76 10.23
N TYR A 95 20.58 6.77 10.46
CA TYR A 95 20.85 7.86 11.39
C TYR A 95 21.03 7.36 12.82
N MET A 96 20.11 6.51 13.32
CA MET A 96 20.23 5.91 14.65
C MET A 96 21.53 5.11 14.79
N ARG A 97 21.85 4.28 13.79
CA ARG A 97 23.11 3.51 13.74
C ARG A 97 24.34 4.42 13.74
N TYR A 98 24.31 5.52 13.02
CA TYR A 98 25.39 6.51 13.02
C TYR A 98 25.52 7.19 14.39
N MET A 99 24.41 7.52 15.06
CA MET A 99 24.43 8.10 16.41
C MET A 99 24.94 7.12 17.46
N LEU A 100 24.63 5.83 17.35
CA LEU A 100 25.18 4.77 18.21
C LEU A 100 26.70 4.64 18.08
N SER A 101 27.28 5.04 16.95
CA SER A 101 28.73 5.04 16.76
C SER A 101 29.42 6.32 17.24
N GLN A 102 28.67 7.36 17.63
CA GLN A 102 29.27 8.62 18.05
C GLN A 102 29.61 8.60 19.53
N PRO A 103 30.80 9.09 19.92
CA PRO A 103 31.11 9.26 21.34
C PRO A 103 30.25 10.35 21.96
N ILE A 104 29.82 10.14 23.20
CA ILE A 104 29.15 11.18 23.99
C ILE A 104 30.23 12.10 24.57
N MET A 105 30.06 13.41 24.43
CA MET A 105 30.95 14.39 25.04
C MET A 105 30.97 14.20 26.58
N PRO A 106 32.13 14.26 27.26
CA PRO A 106 32.23 13.92 28.68
C PRO A 106 31.25 14.69 29.59
N GLU A 107 31.06 15.98 29.34
CA GLU A 107 30.11 16.81 30.09
C GLU A 107 28.65 16.35 29.88
N GLN A 108 28.27 16.10 28.62
CA GLN A 108 26.93 15.61 28.28
C GLN A 108 26.68 14.22 28.88
N LYS A 109 27.68 13.34 28.85
CA LYS A 109 27.61 12.01 29.46
C LYS A 109 27.31 12.11 30.96
N ARG A 110 28.05 12.97 31.68
CA ARG A 110 27.85 13.17 33.13
C ARG A 110 26.44 13.67 33.47
N LEU A 111 25.92 14.63 32.70
CA LEU A 111 24.57 15.15 32.90
C LEU A 111 23.51 14.08 32.61
N LEU A 112 23.66 13.35 31.50
CA LEU A 112 22.75 12.27 31.13
C LEU A 112 22.76 11.14 32.14
N GLU A 113 23.94 10.76 32.63
CA GLU A 113 24.09 9.74 33.66
C GLU A 113 23.39 10.14 34.96
N ALA A 114 23.53 11.39 35.40
CA ALA A 114 22.84 11.90 36.58
C ALA A 114 21.32 11.89 36.41
N GLU A 115 20.80 12.34 35.27
CA GLU A 115 19.35 12.31 34.98
C GLU A 115 18.83 10.86 34.96
N MET A 116 19.47 9.99 34.18
CA MET A 116 19.02 8.62 34.00
C MET A 116 19.15 7.77 35.26
N ALA A 117 20.13 8.05 36.14
CA ALA A 117 20.25 7.40 37.44
C ALA A 117 19.02 7.63 38.34
N THR A 118 18.39 8.81 38.23
CA THR A 118 17.15 9.12 38.97
C THR A 118 15.90 8.51 38.32
N LEU A 119 15.85 8.47 36.99
CA LEU A 119 14.69 7.98 36.25
C LEU A 119 14.57 6.45 36.28
N ARG A 120 15.68 5.72 36.18
CA ARG A 120 15.67 4.24 36.05
C ARG A 120 15.20 3.48 37.29
N VAL A 121 15.19 4.13 38.45
CA VAL A 121 14.70 3.55 39.72
C VAL A 121 13.18 3.59 39.79
N GLN A 122 12.54 4.47 39.02
CA GLN A 122 11.08 4.58 38.95
C GLN A 122 10.52 3.42 38.13
N ASP A 123 9.34 2.93 38.51
CA ASP A 123 8.63 1.87 37.77
C ASP A 123 8.39 2.25 36.30
N ILE A 124 8.01 3.50 36.07
CA ILE A 124 7.87 4.10 34.75
C ILE A 124 8.56 5.46 34.77
N TRP A 125 9.15 5.85 33.64
CA TRP A 125 9.80 7.15 33.49
C TRP A 125 9.60 7.72 32.09
N GLN A 126 9.77 9.04 31.98
CA GLN A 126 9.62 9.76 30.74
C GLN A 126 10.57 10.96 30.69
N THR A 127 11.25 11.19 29.57
CA THR A 127 12.18 12.33 29.41
C THR A 127 11.47 13.60 28.96
N GLY A 128 11.86 14.74 29.56
CA GLY A 128 11.43 16.08 29.15
C GLY A 128 10.08 16.56 29.71
N HIS A 129 9.89 17.88 29.63
CA HIS A 129 8.67 18.58 30.03
C HIS A 129 7.70 18.69 28.85
N SER A 130 6.39 18.60 29.14
CA SER A 130 5.25 18.48 28.22
C SER A 130 5.03 19.62 27.21
N HIS A 131 5.98 20.55 27.06
CA HIS A 131 5.84 21.80 26.29
C HIS A 131 6.68 21.88 24.99
N SER A 132 7.53 20.88 24.68
CA SER A 132 8.25 20.85 23.40
C SER A 132 7.46 20.07 22.34
N ALA A 133 7.49 20.52 21.08
CA ALA A 133 6.90 19.80 19.95
C ALA A 133 7.53 18.41 19.67
N SER A 134 8.61 18.05 20.37
CA SER A 134 9.31 16.78 20.17
C SER A 134 8.82 15.71 21.15
N PRO A 135 8.57 14.47 20.68
CA PRO A 135 8.00 13.42 21.51
C PRO A 135 8.92 13.01 22.67
N PRO A 136 8.40 12.67 23.84
CA PRO A 136 9.18 12.21 24.98
C PRO A 136 9.75 10.81 24.74
N LEU A 137 10.87 10.50 25.41
CA LEU A 137 11.31 9.11 25.56
C LEU A 137 10.54 8.51 26.73
N ASN A 138 9.94 7.33 26.57
CA ASN A 138 9.18 6.66 27.62
C ASN A 138 9.88 5.35 27.95
N GLY A 139 9.96 4.98 29.23
CA GLY A 139 10.57 3.71 29.59
C GLY A 139 10.12 3.17 30.92
N ILE A 140 10.59 1.97 31.19
CA ILE A 140 10.34 1.22 32.41
C ILE A 140 11.61 1.15 33.26
N GLY A 141 11.38 1.02 34.57
CA GLY A 141 12.44 0.89 35.55
C GLY A 141 13.23 -0.42 35.45
N ASP A 142 14.37 -0.45 36.14
CA ASP A 142 15.24 -1.63 36.22
C ASP A 142 14.56 -2.83 36.90
N SER A 143 13.59 -2.61 37.78
CA SER A 143 12.81 -3.67 38.44
C SER A 143 11.96 -4.48 37.47
N GLN A 144 11.48 -3.87 36.37
CA GLN A 144 10.52 -4.48 35.46
C GLN A 144 11.19 -5.13 34.24
N ILE A 145 12.33 -4.60 33.79
CA ILE A 145 12.94 -5.01 32.52
C ILE A 145 13.39 -6.49 32.52
N GLY A 146 13.87 -6.98 33.67
CA GLY A 146 14.33 -8.37 33.81
C GLY A 146 13.21 -9.42 33.72
N LEU A 147 11.94 -8.98 33.78
CA LEU A 147 10.77 -9.85 33.71
C LEU A 147 10.27 -10.04 32.26
N LEU A 148 10.75 -9.22 31.31
CA LEU A 148 10.22 -9.17 29.96
C LEU A 148 11.04 -10.01 28.96
N PRO A 149 10.40 -10.84 28.13
CA PRO A 149 11.08 -11.59 27.08
C PRO A 149 11.80 -10.66 26.10
N SER A 150 12.95 -11.10 25.58
CA SER A 150 13.77 -10.39 24.58
C SER A 150 14.34 -9.02 25.01
N SER A 151 14.00 -8.56 26.22
CA SER A 151 14.58 -7.37 26.83
C SER A 151 15.98 -7.67 27.37
N ASP A 152 16.89 -6.72 27.22
CA ASP A 152 18.27 -6.86 27.67
C ASP A 152 18.81 -5.48 28.04
N ARG A 153 19.13 -5.26 29.32
CA ARG A 153 19.76 -4.02 29.80
C ARG A 153 21.27 -4.16 29.65
N PRO A 154 21.93 -3.39 28.77
CA PRO A 154 23.38 -3.43 28.67
C PRO A 154 24.02 -2.73 29.86
N ASN A 155 25.36 -2.76 29.91
CA ASN A 155 26.10 -1.95 30.86
C ASN A 155 25.74 -0.44 30.73
N ASN A 156 26.02 0.32 31.79
CA ASN A 156 25.58 1.72 31.89
C ASN A 156 26.08 2.58 30.71
N ASP A 157 27.31 2.39 30.28
CA ASP A 157 27.91 3.16 29.17
C ASP A 157 27.21 2.92 27.84
N LEU A 158 26.98 1.65 27.49
CA LEU A 158 26.25 1.27 26.28
C LEU A 158 24.80 1.74 26.33
N TRP A 159 24.16 1.64 27.50
CA TRP A 159 22.79 2.12 27.69
C TRP A 159 22.70 3.64 27.51
N LEU A 160 23.63 4.42 28.09
CA LEU A 160 23.69 5.86 27.92
C LEU A 160 23.97 6.27 26.45
N THR A 161 24.79 5.50 25.73
CA THR A 161 24.98 5.67 24.27
C THR A 161 23.67 5.52 23.51
N GLU A 162 22.88 4.50 23.84
CA GLU A 162 21.58 4.27 23.22
C GLU A 162 20.57 5.37 23.53
N ILE A 163 20.47 5.78 24.80
CA ILE A 163 19.60 6.87 25.24
C ILE A 163 19.98 8.17 24.51
N ASN A 164 21.28 8.49 24.46
CA ASN A 164 21.76 9.66 23.72
C ASN A 164 21.39 9.59 22.23
N ALA A 165 21.61 8.44 21.58
CA ALA A 165 21.24 8.25 20.19
C ALA A 165 19.73 8.42 19.95
N ALA A 166 18.89 7.85 20.83
CA ALA A 166 17.43 7.99 20.76
C ALA A 166 16.96 9.44 20.99
N MET A 167 17.62 10.18 21.90
CA MET A 167 17.36 11.61 22.09
C MET A 167 17.72 12.45 20.86
N ARG A 168 18.78 12.09 20.12
CA ARG A 168 19.11 12.76 18.84
C ARG A 168 18.09 12.42 17.77
N LEU A 169 17.67 11.15 17.69
CA LEU A 169 16.64 10.68 16.76
C LEU A 169 15.29 11.38 16.98
N LYS A 170 14.91 11.63 18.25
CA LYS A 170 13.70 12.35 18.65
C LYS A 170 13.48 13.66 17.89
N ALA A 171 14.54 14.42 17.61
CA ALA A 171 14.44 15.69 16.90
C ALA A 171 13.99 15.52 15.43
N LEU A 172 14.18 14.33 14.84
CA LEU A 172 13.84 14.07 13.44
C LEU A 172 12.42 13.54 13.24
N LEU A 173 11.80 12.95 14.27
CA LEU A 173 10.49 12.32 14.12
C LEU A 173 9.40 13.28 13.62
N PRO A 174 9.25 14.51 14.15
CA PRO A 174 8.23 15.44 13.66
C PRO A 174 8.43 15.82 12.18
N LEU A 175 9.69 15.92 11.73
CA LEU A 175 10.05 16.34 10.37
C LEU A 175 9.69 15.28 9.32
N THR A 176 9.58 14.02 9.73
CA THR A 176 9.21 12.92 8.82
C THR A 176 7.70 12.82 8.56
N ASN A 177 6.87 13.59 9.27
CA ASN A 177 5.40 13.51 9.20
C ASN A 177 4.74 14.66 8.42
N LEU A 178 5.48 15.38 7.56
CA LEU A 178 5.01 16.61 6.90
C LEU A 178 3.95 16.40 5.79
N ASN A 179 3.70 15.15 5.34
CA ASN A 179 2.76 14.87 4.24
C ASN A 179 1.51 14.11 4.72
N GLN A 180 0.33 14.69 4.49
CA GLN A 180 -0.93 14.31 5.14
C GLN A 180 -1.51 12.96 4.71
N ALA A 181 -1.29 12.51 3.48
CA ALA A 181 -2.11 11.45 2.88
C ALA A 181 -1.99 10.05 3.53
N LEU A 182 -0.90 9.76 4.25
CA LEU A 182 -0.67 8.45 4.89
C LEU A 182 0.07 8.53 6.23
N GLN A 183 0.02 9.68 6.93
CA GLN A 183 0.79 10.01 8.15
C GLN A 183 1.02 8.79 9.06
N PRO A 184 2.18 8.12 8.97
CA PRO A 184 2.43 6.92 9.75
C PRO A 184 2.83 7.31 11.17
N ARG A 185 2.51 6.45 12.14
CA ARG A 185 3.12 6.56 13.47
C ARG A 185 4.52 5.98 13.40
N ILE A 186 5.52 6.78 13.74
CA ILE A 186 6.93 6.36 13.70
C ILE A 186 7.39 6.14 15.12
N TYR A 187 8.11 5.05 15.36
CA TYR A 187 8.58 4.69 16.69
C TYR A 187 9.92 3.98 16.66
N TYR A 188 10.66 4.16 17.75
CA TYR A 188 11.81 3.34 18.11
C TYR A 188 11.44 2.53 19.35
N ILE A 189 11.67 1.23 19.34
CA ILE A 189 11.54 0.37 20.53
C ILE A 189 12.93 -0.19 20.83
N SER A 190 13.44 0.14 22.01
CA SER A 190 14.67 -0.41 22.55
C SER A 190 14.41 -1.74 23.24
N ARG A 191 15.34 -2.69 23.14
CA ARG A 191 15.38 -3.87 24.03
C ARG A 191 15.77 -3.52 25.46
N SER A 192 16.36 -2.35 25.66
CA SER A 192 16.78 -1.81 26.94
C SER A 192 15.62 -1.11 27.67
N GLY A 193 14.35 -1.48 27.47
CA GLY A 193 13.27 -1.03 28.36
C GLY A 193 12.74 0.36 28.10
N PHE A 194 12.86 0.88 26.88
CA PHE A 194 12.31 2.20 26.54
C PHE A 194 11.87 2.27 25.08
N TYR A 195 11.06 3.27 24.76
CA TYR A 195 10.60 3.54 23.42
C TYR A 195 10.38 5.04 23.18
N LEU A 196 10.39 5.40 21.91
CA LEU A 196 10.08 6.72 21.38
C LEU A 196 8.94 6.56 20.38
N SER A 197 7.97 7.46 20.39
CA SER A 197 6.88 7.43 19.41
C SER A 197 6.50 8.85 18.98
N SER A 198 6.23 9.05 17.70
CA SER A 198 5.71 10.32 17.17
C SER A 198 4.32 10.66 17.74
N THR A 199 3.60 9.67 18.26
CA THR A 199 2.34 9.83 18.99
C THR A 199 2.46 9.18 20.37
N PRO A 200 3.12 9.85 21.34
CA PRO A 200 3.30 9.31 22.68
C PRO A 200 1.94 9.12 23.38
N PRO A 201 1.85 8.22 24.37
CA PRO A 201 0.64 8.08 25.15
C PRO A 201 0.33 9.39 25.90
N ARG A 202 -0.96 9.75 25.96
CA ARG A 202 -1.41 10.91 26.75
C ARG A 202 -1.32 10.64 28.25
N ASP A 203 -1.62 9.40 28.64
CA ASP A 203 -1.54 8.93 30.01
C ASP A 203 -0.23 8.17 30.24
N LYS A 204 0.58 8.64 31.21
CA LYS A 204 1.86 8.03 31.58
C LYS A 204 1.67 6.64 32.20
N SER A 205 0.53 6.37 32.84
CA SER A 205 0.26 5.07 33.46
C SER A 205 0.32 3.91 32.44
N LEU A 206 0.09 4.21 31.16
CA LEU A 206 0.08 3.25 30.07
C LEU A 206 1.48 2.88 29.56
N ILE A 207 2.55 3.57 29.96
CA ILE A 207 3.90 3.38 29.41
C ILE A 207 4.36 1.92 29.52
N SER A 208 4.22 1.29 30.69
CA SER A 208 4.67 -0.09 30.91
C SER A 208 3.85 -1.11 30.10
N VAL A 209 2.52 -0.96 30.10
CA VAL A 209 1.61 -1.82 29.33
C VAL A 209 1.86 -1.69 27.83
N LEU A 210 2.03 -0.47 27.32
CA LEU A 210 2.31 -0.22 25.92
C LEU A 210 3.65 -0.81 25.50
N TYR A 211 4.70 -0.61 26.29
CA TYR A 211 6.01 -1.21 26.00
C TYR A 211 5.92 -2.73 25.92
N THR A 212 5.26 -3.37 26.91
CA THR A 212 5.04 -4.82 26.93
C THR A 212 4.27 -5.30 25.70
N HIS A 213 3.20 -4.60 25.32
CA HIS A 213 2.43 -4.91 24.11
C HIS A 213 3.26 -4.75 22.84
N MET A 214 4.11 -3.72 22.74
CA MET A 214 4.99 -3.50 21.59
C MET A 214 5.98 -4.65 21.39
N LEU A 215 6.56 -5.17 22.48
CA LEU A 215 7.46 -6.33 22.42
C LEU A 215 6.76 -7.62 21.96
N ALA A 216 5.48 -7.77 22.30
CA ALA A 216 4.68 -8.94 21.94
C ALA A 216 4.13 -8.89 20.50
N ARG A 217 4.16 -7.74 19.82
CA ARG A 217 3.62 -7.62 18.45
C ARG A 217 4.51 -8.32 17.44
N PRO A 218 3.95 -8.86 16.33
CA PRO A 218 4.69 -9.64 15.35
C PRO A 218 5.96 -8.96 14.82
N TYR A 219 5.95 -7.64 14.64
CA TYR A 219 7.09 -6.89 14.13
C TYR A 219 8.35 -6.99 15.00
N PHE A 220 8.22 -7.20 16.31
CA PHE A 220 9.37 -7.15 17.23
C PHE A 220 10.17 -8.46 17.24
N PRO A 221 9.57 -9.64 17.51
CA PRO A 221 10.29 -10.91 17.45
C PRO A 221 10.71 -11.26 16.02
N MET A 222 9.95 -10.85 14.99
CA MET A 222 10.38 -11.04 13.59
C MET A 222 11.63 -10.24 13.23
N ALA A 223 11.97 -9.19 13.97
CA ALA A 223 13.21 -8.43 13.76
C ALA A 223 14.44 -9.01 14.47
N ALA A 224 14.24 -10.03 15.32
CA ALA A 224 15.33 -10.68 16.03
C ALA A 224 16.32 -11.36 15.07
N PRO A 225 17.62 -11.45 15.39
CA PRO A 225 18.62 -12.10 14.54
C PRO A 225 18.27 -13.49 14.05
N GLU A 226 17.58 -14.27 14.88
CA GLU A 226 17.18 -15.63 14.58
C GLU A 226 16.08 -15.66 13.51
N ALA A 227 15.16 -14.71 13.55
CA ALA A 227 14.03 -14.61 12.61
C ALA A 227 14.36 -13.78 11.34
N ASN A 228 15.30 -12.85 11.44
CA ASN A 228 15.74 -11.97 10.35
C ASN A 228 17.27 -11.94 10.25
N PRO A 229 17.90 -13.04 9.79
CA PRO A 229 19.35 -13.13 9.70
C PRO A 229 19.96 -12.15 8.69
N HIS A 230 19.19 -11.75 7.68
CA HIS A 230 19.64 -10.80 6.66
C HIS A 230 19.54 -9.33 7.08
N ARG A 231 19.00 -9.05 8.28
CA ARG A 231 18.83 -7.70 8.84
C ARG A 231 18.10 -6.73 7.90
N LYS A 232 17.18 -7.25 7.09
CA LYS A 232 16.43 -6.45 6.11
C LYS A 232 15.24 -5.76 6.78
N ALA A 233 14.85 -4.61 6.24
CA ALA A 233 13.54 -4.07 6.58
C ALA A 233 12.44 -4.96 5.97
N PHE A 234 11.32 -5.06 6.66
CA PHE A 234 10.21 -5.93 6.28
C PHE A 234 8.87 -5.33 6.69
N TRP A 235 7.80 -5.84 6.10
CA TRP A 235 6.44 -5.53 6.51
C TRP A 235 5.94 -6.61 7.48
N SER A 236 5.34 -6.19 8.59
CA SER A 236 4.70 -7.10 9.53
C SER A 236 3.38 -7.63 8.99
N ARG A 237 2.89 -8.72 9.58
CA ARG A 237 1.48 -9.10 9.44
C ARG A 237 0.59 -8.05 10.09
N MET A 238 -0.65 -7.94 9.60
CA MET A 238 -1.63 -7.07 10.24
C MET A 238 -1.85 -7.45 11.70
N PHE A 239 -2.07 -6.46 12.54
CA PHE A 239 -2.42 -6.66 13.94
C PHE A 239 -3.35 -5.57 14.44
N ASP A 240 -4.21 -5.92 15.38
CA ASP A 240 -5.09 -4.96 16.03
C ASP A 240 -4.32 -4.20 17.11
N ASN A 241 -4.10 -2.91 16.88
CA ASN A 241 -3.69 -1.98 17.89
C ASN A 241 -4.95 -1.37 18.51
N GLN A 242 -5.51 -2.01 19.54
CA GLN A 242 -6.75 -1.67 20.29
C GLN A 242 -7.22 -0.20 20.28
N GLN A 243 -6.31 0.79 20.26
CA GLN A 243 -6.60 2.22 20.15
C GLN A 243 -6.79 2.75 18.72
N ASP A 244 -5.98 2.30 17.76
CA ASP A 244 -5.94 2.78 16.37
C ASP A 244 -6.56 1.79 15.36
N GLY A 245 -7.00 0.63 15.85
CA GLY A 245 -7.57 -0.47 15.06
C GLY A 245 -6.51 -1.30 14.35
N MET A 246 -6.90 -1.90 13.22
CA MET A 246 -5.99 -2.73 12.42
C MET A 246 -4.87 -1.89 11.78
N LEU A 247 -3.64 -2.33 12.02
CA LEU A 247 -2.42 -1.71 11.51
C LEU A 247 -1.56 -2.73 10.75
N ILE A 248 -0.75 -2.21 9.84
CA ILE A 248 0.43 -2.89 9.28
C ILE A 248 1.67 -2.05 9.57
N SER A 249 2.80 -2.68 9.87
CA SER A 249 4.05 -1.96 10.18
C SER A 249 5.12 -2.24 9.16
N ALA A 250 5.79 -1.21 8.68
CA ALA A 250 7.13 -1.35 8.11
C ALA A 250 8.14 -1.31 9.26
N THR A 251 9.02 -2.30 9.35
CA THR A 251 9.95 -2.47 10.47
C THR A 251 11.36 -2.67 9.96
N ALA A 252 12.31 -2.00 10.60
CA ALA A 252 13.73 -2.14 10.32
C ALA A 252 14.50 -2.39 11.63
N PRO A 253 15.26 -3.50 11.73
CA PRO A 253 16.08 -3.74 12.91
C PRO A 253 17.21 -2.69 13.03
N VAL A 254 17.56 -2.33 14.26
CA VAL A 254 18.65 -1.41 14.57
C VAL A 254 19.81 -2.21 15.18
N ASP A 255 20.87 -2.37 14.40
CA ASP A 255 22.07 -3.11 14.77
C ASP A 255 23.29 -2.21 14.73
N TYR A 256 24.13 -2.35 15.76
CA TYR A 256 25.43 -1.68 15.80
C TYR A 256 26.38 -2.45 16.71
N GLY A 257 27.60 -2.71 16.22
CA GLY A 257 28.50 -3.69 16.80
C GLY A 257 27.88 -5.09 16.75
N ASP A 258 28.15 -5.91 17.77
CA ASP A 258 27.59 -7.26 17.91
C ASP A 258 26.24 -7.28 18.65
N ARG A 259 25.55 -6.13 18.69
CA ARG A 259 24.31 -5.96 19.43
C ARG A 259 23.17 -5.54 18.52
N TRP A 260 22.06 -6.28 18.64
CA TRP A 260 20.74 -5.84 18.21
C TRP A 260 20.14 -4.97 19.32
N TRP A 261 19.98 -3.67 19.05
CA TRP A 261 19.52 -2.68 20.04
C TRP A 261 18.01 -2.61 20.16
N GLY A 262 17.30 -2.88 19.06
CA GLY A 262 15.87 -2.72 18.99
C GLY A 262 15.38 -2.56 17.56
N ILE A 263 14.24 -1.91 17.38
CA ILE A 263 13.65 -1.71 16.05
C ILE A 263 13.21 -0.26 15.84
N LEU A 264 13.26 0.16 14.58
CA LEU A 264 12.50 1.29 14.09
C LEU A 264 11.30 0.79 13.32
N GLY A 265 10.14 1.41 13.54
CA GLY A 265 8.91 1.03 12.87
C GLY A 265 8.09 2.23 12.41
N MET A 266 7.27 1.98 11.39
CA MET A 266 6.23 2.87 10.91
C MET A 266 4.92 2.10 10.84
N ASP A 267 3.93 2.51 11.62
CA ASP A 267 2.59 1.93 11.56
C ASP A 267 1.70 2.69 10.58
N PHE A 268 1.00 1.93 9.75
CA PHE A 268 0.01 2.42 8.81
C PHE A 268 -1.37 1.88 9.18
N SER A 269 -2.32 2.80 9.36
CA SER A 269 -3.71 2.43 9.63
C SER A 269 -4.36 1.86 8.39
N ILE A 270 -4.88 0.64 8.50
CA ILE A 270 -5.61 -0.01 7.40
C ILE A 270 -6.82 0.84 6.98
N LYS A 271 -7.50 1.48 7.93
CA LYS A 271 -8.58 2.43 7.67
C LYS A 271 -8.14 3.60 6.77
N ARG A 272 -6.95 4.17 7.00
CA ARG A 272 -6.43 5.26 6.16
C ARG A 272 -5.99 4.78 4.78
N LEU A 273 -5.39 3.58 4.69
CA LEU A 273 -5.10 2.95 3.40
C LEU A 273 -6.38 2.72 2.59
N ASN A 274 -7.44 2.22 3.22
CA ASN A 274 -8.76 2.03 2.61
C ASN A 274 -9.31 3.35 2.05
N TYR A 275 -9.33 4.42 2.86
CA TYR A 275 -9.77 5.75 2.37
C TYR A 275 -8.91 6.24 1.20
N TYR A 276 -7.60 6.05 1.26
CA TYR A 276 -6.72 6.44 0.16
C TYR A 276 -7.04 5.68 -1.13
N LEU A 277 -7.31 4.38 -1.04
CA LEU A 277 -7.73 3.57 -2.19
C LEU A 277 -9.10 4.02 -2.73
N GLN A 278 -10.04 4.39 -1.86
CA GLN A 278 -11.34 4.93 -2.23
C GLN A 278 -11.23 6.29 -2.93
N GLU A 279 -10.40 7.21 -2.43
CA GLU A 279 -10.18 8.51 -3.08
C GLU A 279 -9.46 8.38 -4.43
N ALA A 280 -8.63 7.35 -4.60
CA ALA A 280 -8.00 7.05 -5.88
C ALA A 280 -8.99 6.50 -6.93
N LEU A 281 -10.19 6.08 -6.51
CA LEU A 281 -11.27 5.65 -7.41
C LEU A 281 -12.12 6.86 -7.88
N PRO A 282 -12.35 7.00 -9.20
CA PRO A 282 -13.43 7.85 -9.66
C PRO A 282 -14.79 7.26 -9.26
N SER A 283 -15.84 8.10 -9.22
CA SER A 283 -17.22 7.80 -8.80
C SER A 283 -17.99 6.76 -9.67
N HIS A 284 -17.33 5.74 -10.22
CA HIS A 284 -17.93 4.72 -11.07
C HIS A 284 -18.08 3.37 -10.32
N PRO A 285 -19.28 2.76 -10.32
CA PRO A 285 -19.69 1.76 -9.33
C PRO A 285 -19.16 0.32 -9.51
N HIS A 286 -18.14 0.06 -10.34
CA HIS A 286 -17.80 -1.32 -10.75
C HIS A 286 -16.31 -1.71 -10.67
N SER A 287 -15.44 -0.90 -10.06
CA SER A 287 -14.02 -1.26 -9.87
C SER A 287 -13.64 -1.30 -8.39
N VAL A 288 -13.12 -2.44 -7.94
CA VAL A 288 -12.61 -2.63 -6.57
C VAL A 288 -11.10 -2.89 -6.63
N PHE A 289 -10.33 -2.10 -5.90
CA PHE A 289 -8.91 -2.37 -5.65
C PHE A 289 -8.77 -3.21 -4.37
N MET A 290 -7.92 -4.23 -4.39
CA MET A 290 -7.56 -5.02 -3.21
C MET A 290 -6.04 -5.01 -3.04
N LEU A 291 -5.59 -4.75 -1.82
CA LEU A 291 -4.20 -4.81 -1.42
C LEU A 291 -3.96 -6.14 -0.69
N TYR A 292 -2.88 -6.83 -1.05
CA TYR A 292 -2.46 -8.09 -0.43
C TYR A 292 -1.08 -7.95 0.19
N ASP A 293 -0.79 -8.77 1.20
CA ASP A 293 0.55 -8.91 1.76
C ASP A 293 1.42 -9.84 0.89
N SER A 294 2.68 -10.07 1.32
CA SER A 294 3.61 -10.96 0.61
C SER A 294 3.21 -12.43 0.61
N HIS A 295 2.24 -12.83 1.44
CA HIS A 295 1.68 -14.18 1.51
C HIS A 295 0.33 -14.29 0.79
N PHE A 296 -0.07 -13.25 0.04
CA PHE A 296 -1.37 -13.14 -0.61
C PHE A 296 -2.56 -13.12 0.35
N GLU A 297 -2.37 -12.70 1.60
CA GLU A 297 -3.46 -12.40 2.52
C GLU A 297 -4.00 -10.98 2.26
N PRO A 298 -5.33 -10.77 2.20
CA PRO A 298 -5.91 -9.47 1.92
C PRO A 298 -5.65 -8.50 3.08
N ILE A 299 -5.07 -7.34 2.77
CA ILE A 299 -4.81 -6.24 3.71
C ILE A 299 -6.02 -5.31 3.78
N THR A 300 -6.53 -4.86 2.62
CA THR A 300 -7.70 -3.98 2.53
C THR A 300 -8.26 -3.97 1.11
N SER A 301 -9.50 -3.53 0.95
CA SER A 301 -10.11 -3.25 -0.35
C SER A 301 -10.50 -1.78 -0.46
N SER A 302 -10.92 -1.35 -1.63
CA SER A 302 -11.60 -0.07 -1.83
C SER A 302 -13.12 -0.18 -1.80
N ASP A 303 -13.66 -1.40 -1.60
CA ASP A 303 -15.09 -1.63 -1.48
C ASP A 303 -15.54 -1.14 -0.09
N PRO A 304 -16.62 -0.35 0.02
CA PRO A 304 -17.16 0.06 1.31
C PRO A 304 -17.83 -1.06 2.12
N ASN A 305 -17.97 -2.28 1.59
CA ASN A 305 -18.56 -3.45 2.28
C ASN A 305 -17.52 -4.43 2.85
#